data_AF-A0A7C5ZTY1-F1
#
_entry.id   AF-A0A7C5ZTY1-F1
#
_cell.length_a   1.000
_cell.length_b   1.000
_cell.length_c   1.000
_cell.angle_alpha   90.00
_cell.angle_beta   90.00
_cell.angle_gamma   90.00
#
_symmetry.space_group_name_H-M   'P 1'
#
loop_
_entity.id
_entity.type
_entity.pdbx_description
1 polymer ?
#
loop_
_entity_poly.entity_id
_entity_poly.type
_entity_poly.pdbx_seq_one_letter_code
_entity_poly.pdbx_strand_id
1 'polypeptide(L)'
;MAGLSGTLLEDIVSEAFKRRGFIVFTRQNHCDVLAVKPDMSLAYLVECKDYVLSRKQQILAIRKLNRNYTHALELLIKQRLCPEKILRVLVARGFAYQAKGVLQFTPEAFIGHISS
;
A
#
# COMPACT_ATOMS: atom_id res chain seq x y z
N MET A 1 -12.67 4.71 -19.92
CA MET A 1 -12.23 5.22 -18.60
C MET A 1 -10.78 5.65 -18.72
N ALA A 2 -10.51 6.95 -18.60
CA ALA A 2 -9.16 7.50 -18.67
C ALA A 2 -8.28 6.83 -17.60
N GLY A 3 -7.07 6.42 -17.97
CA GLY A 3 -6.16 5.76 -17.04
C GLY A 3 -5.80 6.72 -15.91
N LEU A 4 -6.19 6.37 -14.67
CA LEU A 4 -5.58 6.93 -13.46
C LEU A 4 -4.06 6.80 -13.62
N SER A 5 -3.29 7.87 -13.52
CA SER A 5 -1.83 7.78 -13.43
C SER A 5 -1.45 7.11 -12.10
N GLY A 6 -0.29 6.44 -12.04
CA GLY A 6 0.21 5.82 -10.81
C GLY A 6 0.14 6.75 -9.59
N THR A 7 0.55 8.01 -9.76
CA THR A 7 0.49 9.06 -8.73
C THR A 7 -0.93 9.32 -8.23
N LEU A 8 -1.92 9.31 -9.12
CA LEU A 8 -3.32 9.57 -8.76
C LEU A 8 -3.92 8.41 -7.97
N LEU A 9 -3.55 7.16 -8.28
CA LEU A 9 -3.95 6.00 -7.48
C LEU A 9 -3.40 6.08 -6.05
N GLU A 10 -2.13 6.47 -5.90
CA GLU A 10 -1.50 6.69 -4.58
C GLU A 10 -2.22 7.78 -3.78
N ASP A 11 -2.59 8.89 -4.43
CA ASP A 11 -3.32 9.99 -3.81
C ASP A 11 -4.70 9.53 -3.33
N ILE A 12 -5.45 8.80 -4.15
CA ILE A 12 -6.77 8.28 -3.80
C ILE A 12 -6.70 7.33 -2.60
N VAL A 13 -5.73 6.39 -2.61
CA VAL A 13 -5.52 5.46 -1.48
C VAL A 13 -5.14 6.23 -0.21
N SER A 14 -4.24 7.21 -0.33
CA SER A 14 -3.81 8.04 0.80
C SER A 14 -4.99 8.81 1.40
N GLU A 15 -5.81 9.44 0.57
CA GLU A 15 -7.00 10.18 1.02
C GLU A 15 -8.05 9.27 1.66
N ALA A 16 -8.23 8.04 1.15
CA ALA A 16 -9.13 7.07 1.76
C ALA A 16 -8.71 6.72 3.20
N PHE A 17 -7.41 6.49 3.42
CA PHE A 17 -6.87 6.26 4.78
C PHE A 17 -7.01 7.49 5.68
N LYS A 18 -6.70 8.69 5.18
CA LYS A 18 -6.82 9.94 5.95
C LYS A 18 -8.27 10.18 6.41
N ARG A 19 -9.26 9.95 5.55
CA ARG A 19 -10.69 10.05 5.91
C ARG A 19 -11.10 9.07 7.02
N ARG A 20 -10.33 8.00 7.21
CA ARG A 20 -10.51 7.02 8.29
C ARG A 20 -9.67 7.31 9.52
N GLY A 21 -9.01 8.46 9.58
CA GLY A 21 -8.21 8.90 10.72
C GLY A 21 -6.84 8.23 10.83
N PHE A 22 -6.36 7.56 9.78
CA PHE A 22 -5.01 6.99 9.79
C PHE A 22 -3.96 8.10 9.71
N ILE A 23 -2.79 7.84 10.29
CA ILE A 23 -1.57 8.63 10.07
C ILE A 23 -0.96 8.13 8.75
N VAL A 24 -0.86 9.00 7.74
CA VAL A 24 -0.51 8.59 6.37
C VAL A 24 0.77 9.28 5.89
N PHE A 25 1.68 8.48 5.34
CA PHE A 25 2.87 8.92 4.62
C PHE A 25 2.75 8.49 3.15
N THR A 26 2.72 9.47 2.24
CA THR A 26 2.58 9.24 0.80
C THR A 26 3.89 9.55 0.10
N ARG A 27 4.39 8.62 -0.73
CA ARG A 27 5.66 8.77 -1.47
C ARG A 27 6.86 9.15 -0.59
N GLN A 28 6.90 8.61 0.63
CA GLN A 28 8.01 8.84 1.57
C GLN A 28 8.81 7.57 1.78
N ASN A 29 10.14 7.71 1.88
CA ASN A 29 11.08 6.62 2.09
C ASN A 29 10.81 5.40 1.18
N HIS A 30 10.72 5.64 -0.13
CA HIS A 30 10.45 4.63 -1.17
C HIS A 30 9.07 3.95 -1.14
N CYS A 31 8.23 4.25 -0.15
CA CYS A 31 6.89 3.69 -0.02
C CYS A 31 5.89 4.52 -0.81
N ASP A 32 5.03 3.87 -1.61
CA ASP A 32 3.96 4.56 -2.31
C ASP A 32 2.95 5.12 -1.28
N VAL A 33 2.44 4.26 -0.37
CA VAL A 33 1.66 4.68 0.81
C VAL A 33 2.01 3.83 2.03
N LEU A 34 2.27 4.47 3.17
CA LEU A 34 2.30 3.86 4.50
C LEU A 34 1.21 4.51 5.36
N ALA A 35 0.25 3.71 5.82
CA ALA A 35 -0.85 4.19 6.66
C ALA A 35 -0.86 3.46 8.00
N VAL A 36 -0.84 4.19 9.11
CA VAL A 36 -0.78 3.65 10.47
C VAL A 36 -2.08 4.00 11.20
N LYS A 37 -2.72 3.00 11.80
CA LYS A 37 -3.91 3.22 12.62
C LYS A 37 -3.50 3.92 13.94
N PRO A 38 -4.24 4.92 14.44
CA PRO A 38 -3.82 5.70 15.62
C PRO A 38 -3.67 4.89 16.90
N ASP A 39 -4.39 3.77 17.04
CA ASP A 39 -4.27 2.85 18.17
C ASP A 39 -3.06 1.91 18.08
N MET A 40 -2.23 2.04 17.04
CA MET A 40 -1.06 1.22 16.75
C MET A 40 -1.36 -0.28 16.56
N SER A 41 -2.62 -0.70 16.49
CA SER A 41 -2.96 -2.13 16.26
C SER A 41 -2.54 -2.63 14.88
N LEU A 42 -2.42 -1.72 13.90
CA LEU A 42 -2.15 -2.08 12.51
C LEU A 42 -1.55 -0.94 11.69
N ALA A 43 -0.67 -1.28 10.75
CA ALA A 43 -0.28 -0.44 9.64
C ALA A 43 -0.42 -1.16 8.30
N TYR A 44 -0.57 -0.39 7.23
CA TYR A 44 -0.61 -0.84 5.85
C TYR A 44 0.58 -0.25 5.09
N LEU A 45 1.41 -1.12 4.52
CA LEU A 45 2.42 -0.76 3.54
C LEU A 45 1.88 -1.13 2.16
N VAL A 46 1.57 -0.14 1.34
CA VAL A 46 0.89 -0.30 0.06
C VAL A 46 1.82 0.05 -1.08
N GLU A 47 1.87 -0.82 -2.09
CA GLU A 47 2.47 -0.58 -3.40
C GLU A 47 1.33 -0.49 -4.43
N CYS A 48 1.32 0.58 -5.22
CA CYS A 48 0.25 0.91 -6.17
C CYS A 48 0.70 0.69 -7.62
N LYS A 49 -0.15 0.05 -8.42
CA LYS A 49 0.04 -0.16 -9.86
C LYS A 49 -1.28 0.13 -10.57
N ASP A 50 -1.28 1.10 -11.47
CA ASP A 50 -2.46 1.55 -12.21
C ASP A 50 -2.78 0.70 -13.46
N TYR A 51 -2.17 -0.48 -13.59
CA TYR A 51 -2.34 -1.39 -14.72
C TYR A 51 -2.49 -2.85 -14.27
N VAL A 52 -2.87 -3.72 -15.21
CA VAL A 52 -2.93 -5.17 -15.00
C VAL A 52 -1.52 -5.72 -15.03
N LEU A 53 -1.13 -6.47 -13.99
CA LEU A 53 0.22 -6.99 -13.87
C LEU A 53 0.38 -8.31 -14.62
N SER A 54 1.31 -8.34 -15.58
CA SER A 54 1.89 -9.61 -16.04
C SER A 54 2.64 -10.30 -14.91
N ARG A 55 2.91 -11.60 -15.06
CA ARG A 55 3.67 -12.39 -14.07
C ARG A 55 5.03 -11.76 -13.73
N LYS A 56 5.77 -11.28 -14.74
CA LYS A 56 7.08 -10.62 -14.54
C LYS A 56 6.93 -9.32 -13.75
N GLN A 57 5.95 -8.48 -14.09
CA GLN A 57 5.70 -7.22 -13.39
C GLN A 57 5.27 -7.47 -11.94
N GLN A 58 4.40 -8.46 -11.69
CA GLN A 58 3.95 -8.79 -10.34
C GLN A 58 5.10 -9.29 -9.45
N ILE A 59 6.02 -10.12 -9.99
CA ILE A 59 7.23 -10.54 -9.27
C ILE A 59 8.08 -9.33 -8.86
N LEU A 60 8.27 -8.38 -9.77
CA LEU A 60 9.06 -7.16 -9.51
C LEU A 60 8.38 -6.27 -8.47
N ALA A 61 7.05 -6.08 -8.57
CA ALA A 61 6.29 -5.29 -7.61
C ALA A 61 6.35 -5.88 -6.19
N ILE A 62 6.21 -7.21 -6.05
CA ILE A 62 6.33 -7.88 -4.75
C ILE A 62 7.75 -7.77 -4.18
N ARG A 63 8.78 -7.91 -5.03
CA ARG A 63 10.17 -7.71 -4.60
C ARG A 63 10.41 -6.28 -4.12
N LYS A 64 9.86 -5.28 -4.82
CA LYS A 64 9.92 -3.88 -4.39
C LYS A 64 9.20 -3.68 -3.06
N LEU A 65 7.96 -4.17 -2.92
CA LEU A 65 7.20 -4.10 -1.68
C LEU A 65 7.94 -4.72 -0.48
N ASN A 66 8.58 -5.87 -0.68
CA ASN A 66 9.38 -6.51 0.36
C ASN A 66 10.65 -5.74 0.73
N ARG A 67 11.32 -5.09 -0.23
CA ARG A 67 12.46 -4.19 0.06
C ARG A 67 12.01 -2.94 0.80
N ASN A 68 10.90 -2.36 0.36
CA ASN A 68 10.28 -1.19 0.96
C ASN A 68 9.82 -1.42 2.40
N TYR A 69 9.64 -2.67 2.82
CA TYR A 69 9.33 -3.00 4.21
C TYR A 69 10.38 -2.46 5.18
N THR A 70 11.67 -2.64 4.89
CA THR A 70 12.76 -2.10 5.72
C THR A 70 12.69 -0.57 5.78
N HIS A 71 12.44 0.09 4.66
CA HIS A 71 12.28 1.54 4.61
C HIS A 71 11.05 2.04 5.37
N ALA A 72 9.95 1.28 5.35
CA ALA A 72 8.79 1.58 6.18
C ALA A 72 9.13 1.52 7.67
N LEU A 73 9.91 0.50 8.11
CA LEU A 73 10.36 0.40 9.50
C LEU A 73 11.23 1.59 9.92
N GLU A 74 12.17 2.02 9.08
CA GLU A 74 13.01 3.20 9.33
C GLU A 74 12.14 4.47 9.52
N LEU A 75 11.12 4.63 8.68
CA LEU A 75 10.19 5.77 8.77
C LEU A 75 9.37 5.70 10.06
N LEU A 76 8.85 4.53 10.43
CA LEU A 76 8.11 4.32 11.67
C LEU A 76 8.95 4.64 12.91
N ILE A 77 10.20 4.16 12.96
CA ILE A 77 11.14 4.45 14.04
C ILE A 77 11.40 5.96 14.15
N LYS A 78 11.68 6.62 13.02
CA LYS A 78 11.93 8.08 12.98
C LYS A 78 10.74 8.87 13.52
N GLN A 79 9.52 8.41 13.26
CA GLN A 79 8.27 9.04 13.70
C GLN A 79 7.78 8.54 15.07
N ARG A 80 8.53 7.64 15.73
CA ARG A 80 8.17 7.01 17.01
C ARG A 80 6.81 6.30 16.97
N LEU A 81 6.50 5.65 15.85
CA LEU A 81 5.30 4.85 15.65
C LEU A 81 5.65 3.36 15.76
N CYS A 82 4.89 2.61 16.55
CA CYS A 82 5.17 1.20 16.84
C CYS A 82 3.93 0.33 16.56
N PRO A 83 3.53 0.15 15.29
CA PRO A 83 2.38 -0.70 14.98
C PRO A 83 2.66 -2.17 15.32
N GLU A 84 1.69 -2.85 15.93
CA GLU A 84 1.79 -4.27 16.31
C GLU A 84 1.94 -5.18 15.09
N LYS A 85 1.33 -4.80 13.96
CA LYS A 85 1.34 -5.54 12.72
C LYS A 85 1.41 -4.62 11.52
N ILE A 86 2.14 -5.04 10.49
CA ILE A 86 2.23 -4.34 9.21
C ILE A 86 1.75 -5.27 8.09
N LEU A 87 0.67 -4.89 7.41
CA LEU A 87 0.16 -5.59 6.25
C LEU A 87 0.84 -5.07 4.99
N ARG A 88 1.40 -5.99 4.20
CA ARG A 88 1.92 -5.70 2.87
C ARG A 88 0.79 -5.85 1.86
N VAL A 89 0.50 -4.79 1.13
CA VAL A 89 -0.59 -4.73 0.16
C VAL A 89 -0.06 -4.34 -1.21
N LEU A 90 -0.46 -5.09 -2.23
CA LEU A 90 -0.27 -4.73 -3.63
C LEU A 90 -1.63 -4.39 -4.25
N VAL A 91 -1.77 -3.17 -4.73
CA VAL A 91 -2.98 -2.69 -5.41
C VAL A 91 -2.70 -2.64 -6.90
N ALA A 92 -3.48 -3.37 -7.71
CA ALA A 92 -3.33 -3.40 -9.16
C ALA A 92 -4.65 -3.64 -9.88
N ARG A 93 -4.81 -3.21 -11.14
CA ARG A 93 -6.04 -3.49 -11.90
C ARG A 93 -6.27 -4.97 -12.19
N GLY A 94 -5.24 -5.81 -12.02
CA GLY A 94 -5.33 -7.26 -12.13
C GLY A 94 -4.00 -7.93 -11.82
N PHE A 95 -4.07 -9.22 -11.52
CA PHE A 95 -2.94 -10.02 -11.06
C PHE A 95 -2.82 -11.30 -11.89
N ALA A 96 -1.59 -11.74 -12.14
CA ALA A 96 -1.31 -12.99 -12.83
C ALA A 96 -1.36 -14.21 -11.89
N TYR A 97 -1.20 -14.01 -10.58
CA TYR A 97 -1.28 -15.08 -9.57
C TYR A 97 -1.59 -14.53 -8.17
N GLN A 98 -1.95 -15.43 -7.24
CA GLN A 98 -2.06 -15.10 -5.82
C GLN A 98 -0.72 -15.34 -5.12
N ALA A 99 -0.09 -14.28 -4.63
CA ALA A 99 1.15 -14.32 -3.89
C ALA A 99 0.90 -14.64 -2.41
N LYS A 100 1.79 -15.44 -1.82
CA LYS A 100 1.75 -15.75 -0.38
C LYS A 100 2.26 -14.56 0.42
N GLY A 101 1.55 -14.21 1.50
CA GLY A 101 1.99 -13.19 2.47
C GLY A 101 1.88 -11.73 2.00
N VAL A 102 1.24 -11.48 0.85
CA VAL A 102 0.91 -10.15 0.34
C VAL A 102 -0.58 -10.12 0.05
N LEU A 103 -1.29 -9.13 0.60
CA LEU A 103 -2.68 -8.90 0.25
C LEU A 103 -2.76 -8.24 -1.13
N GLN A 104 -3.71 -8.68 -1.94
CA GLN A 104 -3.86 -8.23 -3.32
C GLN A 104 -5.28 -7.75 -3.53
N PHE A 105 -5.42 -6.51 -4.01
CA PHE A 105 -6.71 -5.89 -4.25
C PHE A 105 -6.71 -5.13 -5.57
N THR A 106 -7.87 -5.11 -6.24
CA THR A 106 -8.13 -4.06 -7.23
C THR A 106 -8.30 -2.72 -6.51
N PRO A 107 -8.09 -1.57 -7.20
CA PRO A 107 -8.31 -0.26 -6.59
C PRO A 107 -9.66 -0.13 -5.90
N GLU A 108 -10.74 -0.54 -6.56
CA GLU A 108 -12.11 -0.43 -6.06
C GLU A 108 -12.31 -1.30 -4.81
N ALA A 109 -11.81 -2.54 -4.84
CA ALA A 109 -11.90 -3.45 -3.71
C ALA A 109 -11.09 -2.94 -2.50
N PHE A 110 -9.93 -2.35 -2.74
CA PHE A 110 -9.10 -1.82 -1.66
C PHE A 110 -9.72 -0.58 -1.00
N ILE A 111 -10.27 0.33 -1.81
CA ILE A 111 -10.97 1.51 -1.28
C ILE A 111 -12.20 1.08 -0.48
N GLY A 112 -12.95 0.09 -0.94
CA GLY A 112 -14.05 -0.52 -0.18
C GLY A 112 -13.58 -1.16 1.13
N HIS A 113 -12.44 -1.85 1.12
CA HIS A 113 -11.83 -2.45 2.31
C HIS A 113 -11.42 -1.40 3.35
N ILE A 114 -10.78 -0.30 2.94
CA ILE A 114 -10.42 0.81 3.84
C ILE A 114 -11.68 1.49 4.39
N SER A 115 -12.72 1.56 3.56
CA SER A 115 -13.99 2.20 3.88
C SER A 115 -14.98 1.29 4.61
N SER A 116 -14.57 0.12 5.08
CA SER A 116 -15.37 -0.73 5.96
C SER A 116 -14.96 -0.44 7.40
#